data_AF-A0A084QF03-F1
#
_entry.id   AF-A0A084QF03-F1
#
_cell.length_a   1.000
_cell.length_b   1.000
_cell.length_c   1.000
_cell.angle_alpha   90.00
_cell.angle_beta   90.00
_cell.angle_gamma   90.00
#
_symmetry.space_group_name_H-M   'P 1'
#
loop_
_entity.id
_entity.type
_entity.pdbx_description
1 polymer ?
#
loop_
_entity_poly.entity_id
_entity_poly.type
_entity_poly.pdbx_seq_one_letter_code
_entity_poly.pdbx_strand_id
1 'polypeptide(L)'
;MHFAILIVRFLVFALAGLGSALPRAPSLPNVPTSIPGNAAATSNSGATLPGFNTMLRNLTDPVLTSLSRPPFDGRCKAVTLGGHGKVGQTTLEGRCVDTSGHWWDTSLNLNLCIANGRGFMVYRNIGNFDESCRPCTLNNVSERSVLLLQCNCLSPAGIPQYTHLPLGERDE
;
A
#
# COMPACT_ATOMS: atom_id res chain seq x y z
N MET A 1 43.09 -2.27 -15.13
CA MET A 1 43.59 -1.78 -13.83
C MET A 1 42.64 -2.30 -12.76
N HIS A 2 43.13 -3.23 -11.94
CA HIS A 2 42.35 -4.00 -10.97
C HIS A 2 42.16 -3.18 -9.68
N PHE A 3 40.93 -3.04 -9.18
CA PHE A 3 40.68 -2.52 -7.84
C PHE A 3 40.34 -3.65 -6.88
N ALA A 4 40.99 -3.55 -5.72
CA ALA A 4 41.24 -4.62 -4.79
C ALA A 4 40.03 -5.00 -3.94
N ILE A 5 39.96 -6.29 -3.68
CA ILE A 5 39.16 -6.97 -2.68
C ILE A 5 39.67 -6.57 -1.30
N LEU A 6 38.80 -6.04 -0.44
CA LEU A 6 39.10 -5.88 0.99
C LEU A 6 38.04 -6.62 1.80
N ILE A 7 38.35 -7.89 2.05
CA ILE A 7 37.69 -8.77 3.01
C ILE A 7 38.14 -8.32 4.39
N VAL A 8 37.22 -7.81 5.21
CA VAL A 8 37.43 -7.68 6.65
C VAL A 8 36.54 -8.70 7.34
N ARG A 9 37.10 -9.90 7.54
CA ARG A 9 36.57 -10.89 8.47
C ARG A 9 36.95 -10.46 9.88
N PHE A 10 35.98 -10.01 10.67
CA PHE A 10 36.11 -10.02 12.12
C PHE A 10 35.49 -11.31 12.66
N LEU A 11 36.34 -12.14 13.24
CA LEU A 11 36.00 -13.41 13.85
C LEU A 11 36.88 -13.54 15.09
N VAL A 12 36.35 -13.23 16.29
CA VAL A 12 36.96 -13.62 17.57
C VAL A 12 35.87 -13.83 18.64
N PHE A 13 35.71 -15.12 18.98
CA PHE A 13 35.55 -15.78 20.29
C PHE A 13 34.57 -15.27 21.38
N ALA A 14 33.53 -16.08 21.56
CA ALA A 14 33.15 -16.86 22.76
C ALA A 14 33.31 -16.25 24.16
N LEU A 15 32.22 -16.33 24.95
CA LEU A 15 32.24 -16.80 26.35
C LEU A 15 30.83 -17.27 26.76
N ALA A 16 30.79 -18.46 27.36
CA ALA A 16 29.62 -19.10 27.95
C ALA A 16 29.25 -18.45 29.30
N GLY A 17 27.96 -18.48 29.65
CA GLY A 17 27.48 -18.15 30.99
C GLY A 17 26.09 -18.74 31.21
N LEU A 18 26.02 -19.84 31.97
CA LEU A 18 24.80 -20.35 32.58
C LEU A 18 24.28 -19.35 33.63
N GLY A 19 22.98 -19.12 33.66
CA GLY A 19 22.34 -18.27 34.67
C GLY A 19 20.83 -18.37 34.64
N SER A 20 20.31 -19.39 35.30
CA SER A 20 18.90 -19.66 35.58
C SER A 20 18.24 -18.57 36.43
N ALA A 21 17.07 -18.08 36.02
CA ALA A 21 15.97 -17.69 36.92
C ALA A 21 14.69 -17.36 36.12
N LEU A 22 13.66 -18.19 36.26
CA LEU A 22 12.28 -17.84 35.90
C LEU A 22 11.75 -16.81 36.91
N PRO A 23 11.22 -15.65 36.48
CA PRO A 23 10.38 -14.84 37.34
C PRO A 23 8.98 -15.46 37.43
N ARG A 24 8.60 -15.75 38.67
CA ARG A 24 7.30 -16.25 39.12
C ARG A 24 6.21 -15.22 38.78
N ALA A 25 5.28 -15.58 37.89
CA ALA A 25 4.12 -14.77 37.59
C ALA A 25 3.17 -14.72 38.82
N PRO A 26 2.72 -13.54 39.27
CA PRO A 26 1.66 -13.43 40.25
C PRO A 26 0.31 -13.79 39.63
N SER A 27 -0.43 -14.68 40.30
CA SER A 27 -1.79 -15.08 39.97
C SER A 27 -2.76 -13.89 40.08
N LEU A 28 -3.42 -13.56 38.98
CA LEU A 28 -4.52 -12.57 38.94
C LEU A 28 -5.79 -13.14 39.60
N PRO A 29 -6.57 -12.30 40.32
CA PRO A 29 -7.82 -12.73 40.94
C PRO A 29 -8.94 -12.95 39.91
N ASN A 30 -9.74 -13.99 40.19
CA ASN A 30 -11.01 -14.33 39.53
C ASN A 30 -11.91 -13.10 39.32
N VAL A 31 -12.22 -12.80 38.05
CA VAL A 31 -13.30 -11.87 37.67
C VAL A 31 -14.48 -12.71 37.16
N PRO A 32 -15.71 -12.48 37.65
CA PRO A 32 -16.88 -13.26 37.27
C PRO A 32 -17.31 -13.03 35.82
N THR A 33 -17.54 -14.13 35.11
CA THR A 33 -18.16 -14.21 33.79
C THR A 33 -19.60 -13.72 33.85
N SER A 34 -19.88 -12.53 33.32
CA SER A 34 -21.25 -12.09 33.03
C SER A 34 -21.56 -12.34 31.54
N ILE A 35 -22.60 -13.11 31.32
CA ILE A 35 -23.21 -13.39 30.00
C ILE A 35 -24.14 -12.22 29.66
N PRO A 36 -24.09 -11.72 28.43
CA PRO A 36 -25.30 -11.39 27.68
C PRO A 36 -25.28 -12.22 26.38
N GLY A 37 -26.28 -13.03 26.09
CA GLY A 37 -27.65 -12.58 25.83
C GLY A 37 -27.74 -12.22 24.34
N ASN A 38 -28.30 -13.15 23.54
CA ASN A 38 -28.56 -12.98 22.12
C ASN A 38 -29.18 -11.62 21.79
N ALA A 39 -28.52 -10.85 20.92
CA ALA A 39 -29.16 -9.83 20.12
C ALA A 39 -28.50 -9.81 18.74
N ALA A 40 -29.26 -10.28 17.75
CA ALA A 40 -29.02 -9.95 16.36
C ALA A 40 -29.01 -8.42 16.24
N ALA A 41 -27.86 -7.85 15.88
CA ALA A 41 -27.74 -6.46 15.55
C ALA A 41 -26.92 -6.32 14.26
N THR A 42 -27.66 -6.06 13.19
CA THR A 42 -27.24 -5.50 11.91
C THR A 42 -26.06 -4.54 12.07
N SER A 43 -24.89 -4.94 11.59
CA SER A 43 -23.73 -4.05 11.45
C SER A 43 -23.93 -3.19 10.20
N ASN A 44 -24.66 -2.08 10.36
CA ASN A 44 -24.69 -0.97 9.43
C ASN A 44 -24.26 0.29 10.18
N SER A 45 -22.95 0.48 10.29
CA SER A 45 -22.36 1.73 10.75
C SER A 45 -21.15 2.04 9.89
N GLY A 46 -21.41 2.53 8.68
CA GLY A 46 -20.44 3.26 7.89
C GLY A 46 -20.01 4.48 8.68
N ALA A 47 -18.81 4.42 9.25
CA ALA A 47 -18.14 5.57 9.83
C ALA A 47 -17.73 6.50 8.68
N THR A 48 -18.63 7.41 8.35
CA THR A 48 -18.43 8.42 7.32
C THR A 48 -17.45 9.47 7.83
N LEU A 49 -16.17 9.30 7.49
CA LEU A 49 -15.13 10.30 7.77
C LEU A 49 -15.41 11.59 6.96
N PRO A 50 -15.37 12.78 7.58
CA PRO A 50 -15.50 14.04 6.87
C PRO A 50 -14.35 14.16 5.86
N GLY A 51 -14.70 14.17 4.57
CA GLY A 51 -13.75 14.20 3.45
C GLY A 51 -13.94 13.10 2.40
N PHE A 52 -14.74 12.06 2.67
CA PHE A 52 -14.98 10.95 1.73
C PHE A 52 -16.34 10.97 1.03
N ASN A 53 -17.24 11.91 1.37
CA ASN A 53 -18.64 11.91 0.91
C ASN A 53 -18.90 12.33 -0.54
N THR A 54 -17.87 12.63 -1.32
CA THR A 54 -18.01 13.04 -2.72
C THR A 54 -17.26 12.13 -3.69
N MET A 55 -16.76 10.97 -3.25
CA MET A 55 -15.79 10.16 -4.01
C MET A 55 -16.37 9.21 -5.05
N LEU A 56 -17.69 9.16 -5.25
CA LEU A 56 -18.32 8.26 -6.21
C LEU A 56 -19.29 9.02 -7.12
N ARG A 57 -18.77 9.85 -8.06
CA ARG A 57 -19.54 10.33 -9.22
C ARG A 57 -18.69 11.17 -10.18
N ASN A 58 -17.99 10.49 -11.08
CA ASN A 58 -18.07 10.76 -12.52
C ASN A 58 -17.16 9.77 -13.25
N LEU A 59 -17.74 8.64 -13.67
CA LEU A 59 -17.10 7.64 -14.55
C LEU A 59 -17.12 8.08 -16.04
N THR A 60 -17.15 9.39 -16.29
CA THR A 60 -17.06 10.02 -17.61
C THR A 60 -15.67 10.56 -17.89
N ASP A 61 -14.65 10.07 -17.19
CA ASP A 61 -13.26 10.41 -17.50
C ASP A 61 -12.85 9.78 -18.84
N PRO A 62 -12.45 10.57 -19.85
CA PRO A 62 -12.00 10.06 -21.15
C PRO A 62 -10.76 9.15 -21.03
N VAL A 63 -9.95 9.30 -19.97
CA VAL A 63 -8.80 8.42 -19.72
C VAL A 63 -9.30 7.00 -19.50
N LEU A 64 -10.29 6.80 -18.62
CA LEU A 64 -10.89 5.49 -18.32
C LEU A 64 -11.59 4.84 -19.51
N THR A 65 -11.94 5.57 -20.57
CA THR A 65 -12.56 4.98 -21.78
C THR A 65 -11.56 4.43 -22.79
N SER A 66 -10.28 4.82 -22.69
CA SER A 66 -9.20 4.29 -23.54
C SER A 66 -8.54 3.02 -22.98
N LEU A 67 -8.71 2.78 -21.68
CA LEU A 67 -8.15 1.65 -20.96
C LEU A 67 -8.90 0.37 -21.36
N SER A 68 -8.28 -0.43 -22.23
CA SER A 68 -8.87 -1.66 -22.78
C SER A 68 -8.17 -2.92 -22.30
N ARG A 69 -7.08 -2.79 -21.54
CA ARG A 69 -6.28 -3.92 -21.07
C ARG A 69 -6.38 -4.06 -19.55
N PRO A 70 -6.47 -5.30 -19.04
CA PRO A 70 -6.38 -5.51 -17.60
C PRO A 70 -5.03 -5.01 -17.09
N PRO A 71 -4.95 -4.44 -15.87
CA PRO A 71 -3.72 -3.96 -15.29
C PRO A 71 -2.70 -5.10 -15.23
N PHE A 72 -1.45 -4.80 -15.55
CA PHE A 72 -0.36 -5.78 -15.57
C PHE A 72 -0.65 -6.98 -16.49
N ASP A 73 -1.37 -6.75 -17.59
CA ASP A 73 -1.79 -7.74 -18.59
C ASP A 73 -2.56 -8.94 -17.98
N GLY A 74 -3.22 -8.73 -16.82
CA GLY A 74 -3.94 -9.78 -16.11
C GLY A 74 -3.04 -10.83 -15.45
N ARG A 75 -1.73 -10.58 -15.37
CA ARG A 75 -0.74 -11.52 -14.82
C ARG A 75 -0.52 -11.39 -13.32
N CYS A 76 -1.10 -10.38 -12.70
CA CYS A 76 -1.01 -10.12 -11.27
C CYS A 76 -2.39 -10.24 -10.60
N LYS A 77 -2.42 -10.78 -9.39
CA LYS A 77 -3.62 -10.90 -8.54
C LYS A 77 -3.35 -10.46 -7.12
N ALA A 78 -4.43 -10.25 -6.36
CA ALA A 78 -4.39 -9.81 -4.97
C ALA A 78 -3.54 -8.53 -4.79
N VAL A 79 -3.73 -7.56 -5.68
CA VAL A 79 -2.95 -6.32 -5.67
C VAL A 79 -3.45 -5.40 -4.54
N THR A 80 -2.56 -4.97 -3.66
CA THR A 80 -2.84 -4.13 -2.49
C THR A 80 -1.83 -2.99 -2.35
N LEU A 81 -2.18 -1.97 -1.57
CA LEU A 81 -1.23 -0.94 -1.13
C LEU A 81 -0.61 -1.36 0.20
N GLY A 82 0.72 -1.34 0.25
CA GLY A 82 1.54 -1.51 1.46
C GLY A 82 2.12 -0.17 1.94
N GLY A 83 3.22 -0.25 2.69
CA GLY A 83 3.93 0.94 3.20
C GLY A 83 3.36 1.54 4.49
N HIS A 84 2.20 1.06 4.96
CA HIS A 84 1.58 1.40 6.25
C HIS A 84 1.42 2.91 6.51
N GLY A 85 1.23 3.71 5.47
CA GLY A 85 1.11 5.16 5.61
C GLY A 85 2.40 5.85 6.09
N LYS A 86 3.58 5.23 5.93
CA LYS A 86 4.86 5.93 6.12
C LYS A 86 5.21 6.73 4.85
N VAL A 87 5.97 7.81 5.01
CA VAL A 87 6.46 8.64 3.89
C VAL A 87 7.63 7.94 3.20
N GLY A 88 7.66 7.99 1.87
CA GLY A 88 8.64 7.35 0.99
C GLY A 88 8.50 5.82 0.89
N GLN A 89 7.45 5.24 1.47
CA GLN A 89 7.31 3.80 1.66
C GLN A 89 6.06 3.22 1.00
N THR A 90 5.23 4.02 0.32
CA THR A 90 4.06 3.48 -0.37
C THR A 90 4.46 2.46 -1.45
N THR A 91 4.12 1.20 -1.20
CA THR A 91 4.37 0.07 -2.09
C THR A 91 3.08 -0.44 -2.71
N LEU A 92 3.17 -0.89 -3.95
CA LEU A 92 2.19 -1.76 -4.58
C LEU A 92 2.66 -3.20 -4.41
N GLU A 93 1.83 -4.03 -3.78
CA GLU A 93 2.13 -5.41 -3.48
C GLU A 93 1.16 -6.31 -4.22
N GLY A 94 1.61 -7.47 -4.70
CA GLY A 94 0.75 -8.40 -5.40
C GLY A 94 1.46 -9.70 -5.77
N ARG A 95 0.68 -10.68 -6.22
CA ARG A 95 1.21 -11.96 -6.68
C ARG A 95 1.13 -12.05 -8.19
N CYS A 96 2.27 -12.15 -8.86
CA CYS A 96 2.36 -12.12 -10.32
C CYS A 96 2.91 -13.43 -10.89
N VAL A 97 2.45 -13.81 -12.08
CA VAL A 97 2.91 -15.03 -12.76
C VAL A 97 4.01 -14.72 -13.78
N ASP A 98 5.13 -15.42 -13.69
CA ASP A 98 6.22 -15.33 -14.67
C ASP A 98 5.88 -16.07 -15.98
N THR A 99 6.74 -15.97 -17.00
CA THR A 99 6.50 -16.58 -18.33
C THR A 99 6.50 -18.11 -18.31
N SER A 100 7.02 -18.71 -17.24
CA SER A 100 7.05 -20.15 -17.02
C SER A 100 5.83 -20.65 -16.23
N GLY A 101 4.95 -19.75 -15.78
CA GLY A 101 3.75 -20.09 -15.01
C GLY A 101 3.95 -20.09 -13.48
N HIS A 102 5.14 -19.73 -12.97
CA HIS A 102 5.36 -19.65 -11.53
C HIS A 102 4.86 -18.35 -10.94
N TRP A 103 4.25 -18.44 -9.75
CA TRP A 103 3.74 -17.28 -9.03
C TRP A 103 4.76 -16.73 -8.05
N TRP A 104 4.95 -15.41 -8.08
CA TRP A 104 5.88 -14.67 -7.25
C TRP A 104 5.18 -13.56 -6.48
N ASP A 105 5.45 -13.46 -5.19
CA ASP A 105 5.06 -12.28 -4.41
C ASP A 105 6.01 -11.13 -4.77
N THR A 106 5.45 -10.04 -5.26
CA THR A 106 6.18 -8.89 -5.82
C THR A 106 5.77 -7.62 -5.10
N SER A 107 6.72 -6.70 -4.96
CA SER A 107 6.49 -5.37 -4.39
C SER A 107 7.18 -4.30 -5.24
N LEU A 108 6.49 -3.20 -5.49
CA LEU A 108 6.98 -2.05 -6.22
C LEU A 108 6.81 -0.79 -5.38
N ASN A 109 7.89 -0.08 -5.05
CA ASN A 109 7.79 1.22 -4.40
C ASN A 109 7.30 2.28 -5.41
N LEU A 110 6.09 2.81 -5.18
CA LEU A 110 5.43 3.75 -6.08
C LEU A 110 6.08 5.14 -6.05
N ASN A 111 6.82 5.49 -5.00
CA ASN A 111 7.57 6.75 -4.95
C ASN A 111 8.69 6.83 -5.99
N LEU A 112 9.13 5.68 -6.51
CA LEU A 112 10.13 5.64 -7.57
C LEU A 112 9.58 6.05 -8.93
N CYS A 113 8.25 6.07 -9.13
CA CYS A 113 7.65 6.28 -10.43
C CYS A 113 6.41 7.19 -10.45
N ILE A 114 5.93 7.68 -9.30
CA ILE A 114 4.79 8.59 -9.21
C ILE A 114 5.19 9.86 -8.46
N ALA A 115 4.79 11.02 -8.99
CA ALA A 115 4.97 12.34 -8.38
C ALA A 115 3.63 13.08 -8.19
N ASN A 116 3.65 14.09 -7.33
CA ASN A 116 2.63 15.13 -7.27
C ASN A 116 2.97 16.28 -8.23
N GLY A 117 2.28 16.35 -9.36
CA GLY A 117 2.30 17.46 -10.30
C GLY A 117 1.24 18.50 -9.98
N ARG A 118 1.55 19.44 -9.06
CA ARG A 118 0.69 20.60 -8.73
C ARG A 118 -0.73 20.24 -8.24
N GLY A 119 -0.90 19.13 -7.54
CA GLY A 119 -2.19 18.63 -7.05
C GLY A 119 -2.72 17.42 -7.81
N PHE A 120 -2.03 16.98 -8.86
CA PHE A 120 -2.40 15.82 -9.68
C PHE A 120 -1.31 14.76 -9.66
N MET A 121 -1.67 13.48 -9.59
CA MET A 121 -0.71 12.39 -9.69
C MET A 121 -0.26 12.22 -11.15
N VAL A 122 1.04 12.09 -11.35
CA VAL A 122 1.65 11.88 -12.67
C VAL A 122 2.77 10.85 -12.58
N TYR A 123 2.98 10.11 -13.67
CA TYR A 123 4.15 9.24 -13.80
C TYR A 123 5.43 10.07 -13.94
N ARG A 124 6.37 9.87 -13.03
CA ARG A 124 7.68 10.54 -13.01
C ARG A 124 8.66 9.76 -12.16
N ASN A 125 9.89 9.61 -12.66
CA ASN A 125 10.97 8.97 -11.92
C ASN A 125 11.29 9.72 -10.62
N ILE A 126 11.47 8.97 -9.53
CA ILE A 126 11.83 9.47 -8.18
C ILE A 126 10.89 10.62 -7.79
N GLY A 127 9.59 10.35 -7.88
CA GLY A 127 8.56 11.37 -7.75
C GLY A 127 8.11 11.65 -6.31
N ASN A 128 8.31 10.69 -5.39
CA ASN A 128 7.97 10.81 -3.96
C ASN A 128 6.56 11.38 -3.69
N PHE A 129 5.57 10.97 -4.48
CA PHE A 129 4.23 11.54 -4.38
C PHE A 129 3.62 11.45 -2.97
N ASP A 130 3.93 10.39 -2.22
CA ASP A 130 3.33 10.13 -0.91
C ASP A 130 3.75 11.15 0.17
N GLU A 131 4.73 12.03 -0.11
CA GLU A 131 5.09 13.16 0.75
C GLU A 131 3.98 14.21 0.81
N SER A 132 3.20 14.34 -0.27
CA SER A 132 2.19 15.40 -0.44
C SER A 132 0.83 14.88 -0.91
N CYS A 133 0.70 13.56 -1.09
CA CYS A 133 -0.54 12.90 -1.51
C CYS A 133 -1.02 11.92 -0.46
N ARG A 134 -2.02 12.31 0.34
CA ARG A 134 -2.63 11.48 1.40
C ARG A 134 -4.07 11.89 1.70
N PRO A 135 -4.93 10.95 2.14
CA PRO A 135 -4.74 9.49 2.11
C PRO A 135 -4.83 8.95 0.68
N CYS A 136 -4.33 7.72 0.48
CA CYS A 136 -4.38 7.01 -0.80
C CYS A 136 -5.08 5.65 -0.65
N THR A 137 -5.81 5.23 -1.68
CA THR A 137 -6.50 3.94 -1.77
C THR A 137 -6.34 3.33 -3.15
N LEU A 138 -6.48 2.00 -3.25
CA LEU A 138 -6.69 1.33 -4.53
C LEU A 138 -8.18 1.13 -4.74
N ASN A 139 -8.62 1.42 -5.95
CA ASN A 139 -9.97 1.13 -6.39
C ASN A 139 -9.89 0.27 -7.66
N ASN A 140 -10.51 -0.91 -7.61
CA ASN A 140 -10.66 -1.76 -8.78
C ASN A 140 -12.00 -1.45 -9.42
N VAL A 141 -11.96 -0.84 -10.60
CA VAL A 141 -13.16 -0.55 -11.38
C VAL A 141 -13.49 -1.79 -12.21
N SER A 142 -14.20 -2.73 -11.58
CA SER A 142 -14.49 -4.06 -12.12
C SER A 142 -15.14 -4.05 -13.52
N GLU A 143 -15.94 -3.05 -13.84
CA GLU A 143 -16.60 -2.92 -15.14
C GLU A 143 -15.63 -2.70 -16.30
N ARG A 144 -14.45 -2.13 -16.00
CA ARG A 144 -13.43 -1.80 -17.01
C ARG A 144 -12.13 -2.56 -16.82
N SER A 145 -12.06 -3.42 -15.78
CA SER A 145 -10.83 -4.09 -15.36
C SER A 145 -9.67 -3.10 -15.20
N VAL A 146 -9.90 -1.95 -14.57
CA VAL A 146 -8.87 -0.92 -14.35
C VAL A 146 -8.55 -0.81 -12.87
N LEU A 147 -7.27 -0.79 -12.54
CA LEU A 147 -6.80 -0.49 -11.18
C LEU A 147 -6.42 0.98 -11.07
N LEU A 148 -7.11 1.71 -10.19
CA LEU A 148 -6.85 3.13 -9.94
C LEU A 148 -6.16 3.32 -8.60
N LEU A 149 -5.05 4.04 -8.59
CA LEU A 149 -4.56 4.70 -7.39
C LEU A 149 -5.33 6.01 -7.22
N GLN A 150 -6.02 6.16 -6.10
CA GLN A 150 -6.79 7.37 -5.78
C GLN A 150 -6.19 8.04 -4.56
N CYS A 151 -5.94 9.36 -4.65
CA CYS A 151 -5.33 10.12 -3.56
C CYS A 151 -5.87 11.54 -3.50
N ASN A 152 -5.66 12.21 -2.37
CA ASN A 152 -5.73 13.67 -2.29
C ASN A 152 -4.31 14.25 -2.27
N CYS A 153 -3.95 15.05 -3.26
CA CYS A 153 -2.63 15.66 -3.40
C CYS A 153 -2.68 17.16 -3.12
N LEU A 154 -1.70 17.67 -2.38
CA LEU A 154 -1.61 19.11 -2.12
C LEU A 154 -1.24 19.86 -3.40
N SER A 155 -2.05 20.85 -3.77
CA SER A 155 -1.69 21.85 -4.76
C SER A 155 -0.58 22.79 -4.23
N PRO A 156 0.04 23.64 -5.07
CA PRO A 156 1.02 24.62 -4.61
C PRO A 156 0.49 25.59 -3.54
N ALA A 157 -0.83 25.77 -3.47
CA ALA A 157 -1.50 26.57 -2.43
C ALA A 157 -1.73 25.80 -1.12
N GLY A 158 -1.27 24.55 -1.01
CA GLY A 158 -1.52 23.68 0.14
C GLY A 158 -2.95 23.14 0.23
N ILE A 159 -3.76 23.33 -0.82
CA ILE A 159 -5.14 22.85 -0.86
C ILE A 159 -5.14 21.42 -1.42
N PRO A 160 -5.72 20.43 -0.70
CA PRO A 160 -5.86 19.06 -1.20
C PRO A 160 -6.77 19.00 -2.43
N GLN A 161 -6.30 18.30 -3.46
CA GLN A 161 -7.04 18.04 -4.70
C GLN A 161 -7.17 16.53 -4.88
N TYR A 162 -8.40 16.08 -5.15
CA TYR A 162 -8.64 14.70 -5.51
C TYR A 162 -8.06 14.42 -6.90
N THR A 163 -7.31 13.33 -7.00
CA THR A 163 -6.70 12.87 -8.25
C THR A 163 -6.65 11.35 -8.26
N HIS A 164 -6.68 10.78 -9.45
CA HIS A 164 -6.50 9.35 -9.65
C HIS A 164 -5.48 9.10 -10.74
N LEU A 165 -4.81 7.94 -10.68
CA LEU A 165 -3.84 7.50 -11.67
C LEU A 165 -4.13 6.03 -12.00
N PRO A 166 -4.46 5.69 -13.26
CA PRO A 166 -4.50 4.31 -13.72
C PRO A 166 -3.15 3.63 -13.53
N LEU A 167 -3.15 2.45 -12.91
CA LEU A 167 -1.95 1.64 -12.73
C LEU A 167 -1.91 0.50 -13.74
N GLY A 168 -0.70 0.21 -14.23
CA GLY A 168 -0.47 -0.95 -15.09
C GLY A 168 -0.69 -0.69 -16.58
N GLU A 169 -1.00 0.55 -16.98
CA GLU A 169 -0.94 1.00 -18.36
C GLU A 169 0.31 1.85 -18.59
N ARG A 170 0.92 1.72 -19.77
CA ARG A 170 1.96 2.63 -20.25
C ARG A 170 1.39 3.34 -21.46
N ASP A 171 1.31 4.66 -21.40
CA ASP A 171 1.22 5.46 -22.61
C ASP A 171 2.54 5.24 -23.36
N GLU A 172 2.51 4.46 -24.45
CA GLU A 172 3.61 4.41 -25.43
C GLU A 172 3.65 5.68 -26.28
#